data_AF-A0A1M6TXR4-F1
#
_entry.id   AF-A0A1M6TXR4-F1
#
_cell.length_a   1.000
_cell.length_b   1.000
_cell.length_c   1.000
_cell.angle_alpha   90.00
_cell.angle_beta   90.00
_cell.angle_gamma   90.00
#
_symmetry.space_group_name_H-M   'P 1'
#
loop_
_entity.id
_entity.type
_entity.pdbx_description
1 polymer ?
#
loop_
_entity_poly.entity_id
_entity_poly.type
_entity_poly.pdbx_seq_one_letter_code
_entity_poly.pdbx_strand_id
1 'polypeptide(L)' 'MIGFGQLLRNWVVYTLVFLICGGIGAGLTNLLFEWIVGREFDPVLYAIIFGGTGWIGYRQAESGARMTSS' A
#
# COMPACT_ATOMS: atom_id res chain seq x y z
N MET A 1 25.25 -11.73 9.66
CA MET A 1 24.65 -10.65 10.47
C MET A 1 24.04 -9.65 9.51
N ILE A 2 22.72 -9.50 9.48
CA ILE A 2 22.08 -8.48 8.64
C ILE A 2 22.48 -7.13 9.24
N GLY A 3 23.29 -6.36 8.52
CA GLY A 3 23.70 -5.03 8.96
C GLY A 3 22.47 -4.13 9.15
N PHE A 4 22.48 -3.29 10.18
CA PHE A 4 21.37 -2.37 10.49
C PHE A 4 20.94 -1.52 9.28
N GLY A 5 21.87 -1.17 8.38
CA GLY A 5 21.57 -0.46 7.13
C GLY A 5 20.69 -1.25 6.14
N GLN A 6 20.76 -2.57 6.14
CA GLN A 6 19.92 -3.42 5.27
C GLN A 6 18.51 -3.59 5.84
N LEU A 7 18.36 -3.61 7.16
CA LEU A 7 17.07 -3.56 7.85
C LEU A 7 16.35 -2.24 7.58
N LEU A 8 17.06 -1.11 7.71
CA LEU A 8 16.53 0.22 7.40
C LEU A 8 16.09 0.33 5.94
N ARG A 9 16.91 -0.14 4.99
CA ARG A 9 16.54 -0.15 3.57
C ARG A 9 15.27 -0.95 3.32
N ASN A 10 15.17 -2.16 3.87
CA ASN A 10 13.98 -2.98 3.71
C ASN A 10 12.75 -2.32 4.33
N TRP A 11 12.89 -1.72 5.52
CA TRP A 11 11.81 -0.96 6.15
C TRP A 11 11.32 0.19 5.26
N VAL A 12 12.23 1.01 4.74
CA VAL A 12 11.89 2.12 3.83
C VAL A 12 11.18 1.61 2.58
N VAL A 13 11.69 0.55 1.94
CA VAL A 13 11.09 -0.03 0.74
C VAL A 13 9.68 -0.53 1.02
N TYR A 14 9.48 -1.26 2.13
CA TYR A 14 8.17 -1.77 2.49
C TYR A 14 7.18 -0.67 2.85
N THR A 15 7.62 0.38 3.55
CA THR A 15 6.78 1.55 3.83
C THR A 15 6.40 2.29 2.55
N LEU A 16 7.34 2.44 1.60
CA LEU A 16 7.04 3.05 0.31
C LEU A 16 6.04 2.23 -0.51
N VAL A 17 6.20 0.90 -0.56
CA VAL A 17 5.24 0.02 -1.25
C VAL A 17 3.86 0.11 -0.61
N PHE A 18 3.80 0.09 0.73
CA PHE A 18 2.55 0.28 1.45
C PHE A 18 1.88 1.62 1.10
N LEU A 19 2.63 2.72 1.13
CA LEU A 19 2.11 4.05 0.87
C LEU A 19 1.63 4.21 -0.58
N ILE A 20 2.38 3.67 -1.54
CA ILE A 20 2.07 3.75 -2.97
C ILE A 20 0.84 2.89 -3.28
N CYS A 21 0.81 1.62 -2.86
CA CYS A 21 -0.34 0.74 -3.09
C CYS A 21 -1.60 1.21 -2.35
N GLY A 22 -1.43 1.72 -1.12
CA GLY A 22 -2.48 2.35 -0.33
C GLY A 22 -3.06 3.57 -1.04
N GLY A 23 -2.20 4.52 -1.38
CA GLY A 23 -2.58 5.79 -2.00
C GLY A 23 -3.18 5.62 -3.39
N ILE A 24 -2.62 4.74 -4.23
CA ILE A 24 -3.19 4.43 -5.54
C ILE A 24 -4.56 3.79 -5.38
N GLY A 25 -4.71 2.79 -4.50
CA GLY A 25 -6.00 2.11 -4.30
C GLY A 25 -7.09 3.08 -3.83
N ALA A 26 -6.83 3.80 -2.75
CA ALA A 26 -7.80 4.74 -2.18
C ALA A 26 -8.07 5.94 -3.11
N GLY A 27 -7.03 6.50 -3.72
CA GLY A 27 -7.15 7.60 -4.67
C GLY A 27 -7.97 7.22 -5.91
N LEU A 28 -7.71 6.03 -6.48
CA LEU A 28 -8.46 5.55 -7.64
C LEU A 28 -9.93 5.29 -7.28
N THR A 29 -10.19 4.68 -6.11
CA THR A 29 -11.58 4.48 -5.67
C THR A 29 -12.29 5.79 -5.39
N ASN A 30 -11.62 6.78 -4.79
CA ASN A 30 -12.19 8.11 -4.56
C ASN A 30 -12.62 8.76 -5.87
N LEU A 31 -11.71 8.82 -6.85
CA LEU A 31 -11.99 9.39 -8.18
C LEU A 31 -13.12 8.67 -8.89
N LEU A 32 -13.12 7.33 -8.87
CA LEU A 32 -14.18 6.53 -9.50
C LEU A 32 -15.52 6.71 -8.81
N PHE A 33 -15.55 6.80 -7.48
CA PHE A 33 -16.79 6.98 -6.73
C PHE A 33 -17.39 8.35 -6.98
N GLU A 34 -16.56 9.40 -6.97
CA GLU A 34 -17.01 10.75 -7.29
C GLU A 34 -17.51 10.83 -8.73
N TRP A 35 -16.85 10.14 -9.68
CA TRP A 35 -17.27 10.09 -11.07
C TRP A 35 -18.59 9.33 -11.30
N ILE A 36 -18.79 8.20 -10.63
CA ILE A 36 -19.99 7.36 -10.82
C ILE A 36 -21.18 7.90 -10.03
N VAL A 37 -20.95 8.34 -8.80
CA VAL A 37 -22.01 8.63 -7.84
C VAL A 37 -22.24 10.14 -7.66
N GLY A 38 -21.31 10.98 -8.11
CA GLY A 38 -21.44 12.44 -8.06
C GLY A 38 -21.47 13.02 -6.66
N ARG A 39 -20.93 12.30 -5.67
CA ARG A 39 -20.89 12.69 -4.26
C ARG A 39 -19.50 12.44 -3.68
N GLU A 40 -19.14 13.23 -2.67
CA GLU A 40 -17.89 13.06 -1.96
C GLU A 40 -17.79 11.65 -1.37
N PHE A 41 -16.61 11.06 -1.53
CA PHE A 41 -16.32 9.75 -0.98
C PHE A 41 -16.11 9.86 0.53
N ASP A 42 -16.68 8.91 1.26
CA ASP A 42 -16.59 8.92 2.71
C ASP A 42 -15.13 8.77 3.18
N PRO A 43 -14.61 9.68 4.02
CA PRO A 43 -13.22 9.65 4.48
C PRO A 43 -12.85 8.37 5.24
N VAL A 44 -13.82 7.75 5.92
CA VAL A 44 -13.62 6.49 6.65
C VAL A 44 -13.43 5.35 5.66
N LEU A 45 -14.26 5.28 4.61
CA LEU A 45 -14.09 4.30 3.53
C LEU A 45 -12.77 4.50 2.79
N TYR A 46 -12.36 5.75 2.56
CA TYR A 46 -11.05 6.07 2.01
C TYR A 46 -9.91 5.50 2.86
N ALA A 47 -9.94 5.71 4.17
CA ALA A 47 -8.92 5.19 5.08
C ALA A 47 -8.90 3.66 5.13
N ILE A 48 -10.06 3.01 5.08
CA ILE A 48 -10.18 1.54 5.04
C ILE A 48 -9.57 0.99 3.76
N ILE A 49 -9.89 1.57 2.60
CA ILE A 49 -9.34 1.14 1.32
C ILE A 49 -7.84 1.39 1.30
N PHE A 50 -7.39 2.56 1.74
CA PHE A 50 -5.97 2.90 1.84
C PHE A 50 -5.19 1.88 2.67
N GLY A 51 -5.69 1.57 3.88
CA GLY A 51 -5.08 0.60 4.76
C GLY A 51 -5.10 -0.82 4.18
N GLY A 52 -6.22 -1.22 3.56
CA GLY A 52 -6.40 -2.53 2.95
C GLY A 52 -5.50 -2.76 1.73
N THR A 53 -5.50 -1.84 0.76
CA THR A 53 -4.67 -1.94 -0.44
C THR A 53 -3.19 -1.78 -0.12
N GLY A 54 -2.85 -0.91 0.83
CA GLY A 54 -1.49 -0.80 1.34
C GLY A 54 -1.01 -2.10 2.00
N TRP A 55 -1.84 -2.72 2.84
CA TRP A 55 -1.51 -3.99 3.51
C TRP A 55 -1.31 -5.14 2.52
N ILE A 56 -2.19 -5.26 1.51
CA ILE A 56 -2.04 -6.25 0.43
C ILE A 56 -0.73 -6.03 -0.33
N GLY A 57 -0.41 -4.78 -0.67
CA GLY A 57 0.86 -4.42 -1.33
C GLY A 57 2.08 -4.80 -0.49
N TYR A 58 2.06 -4.49 0.81
CA TYR A 58 3.11 -4.88 1.75
C TYR A 58 3.31 -6.41 1.79
N ARG A 59 2.22 -7.17 1.93
CA ARG A 59 2.27 -8.65 2.00
C ARG A 59 2.78 -9.27 0.69
N GLN A 60 2.42 -8.70 -0.46
CA GLN A 60 2.95 -9.15 -1.75
C GLN A 60 4.44 -8.85 -1.90
N ALA A 61 4.90 -7.66 -1.52
CA ALA A 61 6.32 -7.33 -1.52
C ALA A 61 7.13 -8.21 -0.55
N GLU A 62 6.58 -8.50 0.64
CA GLU A 62 7.18 -9.44 1.59
C GLU A 62 7.28 -10.86 0.98
N SER A 63 6.22 -11.33 0.34
CA SER A 63 6.16 -12.67 -0.26
C SER A 63 7.09 -12.81 -1.47
N GLY A 64 7.14 -11.80 -2.33
CA GLY A 64 8.04 -11.75 -3.49
C GLY A 64 9.52 -11.72 -3.09
N ALA A 65 9.86 -10.97 -2.03
CA ALA A 65 11.23 -10.94 -1.51
C ALA A 65 11.70 -12.30 -0.98
N ARG A 66 10.79 -13.15 -0.47
CA ARG A 66 11.10 -14.51 0.00
C ARG A 66 11.32 -15.51 -1.15
N MET A 67 10.69 -15.30 -2.31
CA MET A 67 10.84 -16.19 -3.49
C MET A 67 12.17 -15.99 -4.20
N THR A 68 12.72 -14.77 -4.22
CA THR A 68 14.03 -14.48 -4.83
C THR A 68 15.24 -14.94 -3.99
N SER A 69 15.00 -15.45 -2.78
CA SER A 69 16.05 -15.97 -1.88
C SER A 69 16.11 -17.50 -1.80
N SER A 70 15.37 -18.22 -2.64
CA SER A 70 15.38 -19.69 -2.78
C SER A 70 16.01 -20.12 -4.10
#